data_AF-A0ABC8K664-F1
#
_entry.id   AF-A0ABC8K664-F1
#
_cell.length_a   1.000
_cell.length_b   1.000
_cell.length_c   1.000
_cell.angle_alpha   90.00
_cell.angle_beta   90.00
_cell.angle_gamma   90.00
#
_symmetry.space_group_name_H-M   'P 1'
#
loop_
_entity.id
_entity.type
_entity.pdbx_description
1 polymer ?
#
loop_
_entity_poly.entity_id
_entity_poly.type
_entity_poly.pdbx_seq_one_letter_code
_entity_poly.pdbx_strand_id
1 'polypeptide(L)'
;MKDGFIIRKPSRIHSRACAMSLNEENIKGCHSGYSKRNSIREAKLGTKVLLWITRMSVLRRSLSKFREANKIDEHVYHDMYIKAKCNVFKNKCVLQVQGREDTL
;
A
#
# COMPACT_ATOMS: atom_id res chain seq x y z
N MET A 1 -37.51 -38.98 -26.10
CA MET A 1 -36.58 -37.83 -26.16
C MET A 1 -36.57 -37.15 -24.80
N LYS A 2 -35.51 -37.18 -23.99
CA LYS A 2 -34.09 -37.26 -24.34
C LYS A 2 -33.39 -38.32 -23.50
N ASP A 3 -33.15 -39.44 -24.13
CA ASP A 3 -32.23 -40.48 -23.69
C ASP A 3 -30.85 -39.86 -23.48
N GLY A 4 -30.19 -40.19 -22.37
CA GLY A 4 -28.93 -39.57 -21.88
C GLY A 4 -27.68 -39.82 -22.73
N PHE A 5 -27.84 -39.87 -24.05
CA PHE A 5 -26.79 -40.14 -25.03
C PHE A 5 -25.84 -38.96 -25.26
N ILE A 6 -26.15 -37.75 -24.77
CA ILE A 6 -25.31 -36.57 -24.97
C ILE A 6 -24.95 -35.96 -23.61
N ILE A 7 -23.71 -36.19 -23.15
CA ILE A 7 -23.17 -35.68 -21.88
C ILE A 7 -22.14 -34.57 -22.16
N ARG A 8 -22.35 -33.37 -21.61
CA ARG A 8 -21.36 -32.28 -21.67
C ARG A 8 -20.30 -32.49 -20.60
N LYS A 9 -19.05 -32.69 -21.02
CA LYS A 9 -17.92 -32.78 -20.07
C LYS A 9 -17.70 -31.41 -19.39
N PRO A 10 -17.38 -31.38 -18.08
CA PRO A 10 -16.98 -30.15 -17.41
C PRO A 10 -15.69 -29.62 -18.05
N SER A 11 -15.54 -28.30 -18.09
CA SER A 11 -14.31 -27.69 -18.58
C SER A 11 -13.15 -28.02 -17.66
N ARG A 12 -11.97 -28.26 -18.25
CA ARG A 12 -10.75 -28.51 -17.48
C ARG A 12 -10.28 -27.21 -16.84
N ILE A 13 -10.23 -27.17 -15.51
CA ILE A 13 -9.69 -26.05 -14.73
C ILE A 13 -8.25 -26.39 -14.35
N HIS A 14 -7.33 -25.45 -14.55
CA HIS A 14 -5.94 -25.61 -14.10
C HIS A 14 -5.83 -25.30 -12.60
N SER A 15 -5.14 -26.18 -11.86
CA SER A 15 -4.85 -25.97 -10.44
C SER A 15 -3.89 -24.79 -10.24
N ARG A 16 -4.14 -23.96 -9.23
CA ARG A 16 -3.28 -22.81 -8.85
C ARG A 16 -2.40 -23.07 -7.62
N ALA A 17 -2.36 -24.29 -7.08
CA ALA A 17 -1.68 -24.61 -5.82
C ALA A 17 -0.21 -24.14 -5.79
N CYS A 18 0.58 -24.44 -6.82
CA CYS A 18 1.99 -24.02 -6.90
C CYS A 18 2.15 -22.50 -6.97
N ALA A 19 1.26 -21.82 -7.69
CA ALA A 19 1.27 -20.36 -7.80
C ALA A 19 0.90 -19.69 -6.46
N MET A 20 0.03 -20.32 -5.67
CA MET A 20 -0.34 -19.83 -4.35
C MET A 20 0.82 -19.96 -3.36
N SER A 21 1.47 -21.13 -3.27
CA SER A 21 2.65 -21.31 -2.40
C SER A 21 3.77 -20.32 -2.76
N LEU A 22 4.05 -20.14 -4.06
CA LEU A 22 5.06 -19.17 -4.50
C LEU A 22 4.67 -17.73 -4.14
N ASN A 23 3.39 -17.39 -4.21
CA ASN A 23 2.90 -16.06 -3.82
C ASN A 23 3.02 -15.84 -2.30
N GLU A 24 2.71 -16.84 -1.48
CA GLU A 24 2.89 -16.77 -0.02
C GLU A 24 4.35 -16.53 0.38
N GLU A 25 5.29 -17.19 -0.30
CA GLU A 25 6.72 -16.96 -0.10
C GLU A 25 7.16 -15.56 -0.57
N ASN A 26 6.67 -15.12 -1.73
CA ASN A 26 6.94 -13.76 -2.22
C ASN A 26 6.41 -12.67 -1.28
N ILE A 27 5.23 -12.87 -0.67
CA ILE A 27 4.65 -11.94 0.32
C ILE A 27 5.53 -11.85 1.57
N LYS A 28 6.14 -12.96 1.99
CA LYS A 28 7.13 -12.99 3.08
C LYS A 28 8.45 -12.30 2.71
N GLY A 29 8.63 -11.89 1.46
CA GLY A 29 9.82 -11.22 0.95
C GLY A 29 10.87 -12.16 0.36
N CYS A 30 10.62 -13.47 0.36
CA CYS A 30 11.48 -14.45 -0.31
C CYS A 30 11.44 -14.25 -1.84
N HIS A 31 12.40 -14.86 -2.54
CA HIS A 31 12.45 -14.91 -4.03
C HIS A 31 12.45 -13.54 -4.74
N SER A 32 12.74 -12.44 -4.03
CA SER A 32 12.68 -11.05 -4.53
C SER A 32 14.06 -10.41 -4.84
N GLY A 33 15.14 -11.20 -4.83
CA GLY A 33 16.53 -10.75 -5.02
C GLY A 33 16.81 -10.11 -6.40
N TYR A 34 17.91 -9.36 -6.52
CA TYR A 34 18.23 -8.57 -7.73
C TYR A 34 18.28 -9.41 -9.02
N SER A 35 18.86 -10.61 -8.96
CA SER A 35 19.01 -11.52 -10.12
C SER A 35 17.69 -12.03 -10.69
N LYS A 36 16.61 -12.06 -9.89
CA LYS A 36 15.28 -12.48 -10.33
C LYS A 36 14.42 -11.31 -10.86
N ARG A 37 14.96 -10.08 -10.86
CA ARG A 37 14.25 -8.88 -11.29
C ARG A 37 14.53 -8.62 -12.77
N ASN A 38 13.54 -8.88 -13.62
CA ASN A 38 13.68 -8.69 -15.07
C ASN A 38 13.30 -7.28 -15.57
N SER A 39 12.53 -6.51 -14.79
CA SER A 39 12.01 -5.21 -15.23
C SER A 39 12.61 -4.01 -14.48
N ILE A 40 12.53 -2.84 -15.14
CA ILE A 40 12.97 -1.54 -14.63
C ILE A 40 12.18 -1.18 -13.36
N ARG A 41 12.83 -0.45 -12.44
CA ARG A 41 12.25 -0.02 -11.16
C ARG A 41 10.92 0.73 -11.33
N GLU A 42 10.84 1.69 -12.26
CA GLU A 42 9.63 2.47 -12.54
C GLU A 42 8.43 1.61 -12.98
N ALA A 43 8.67 0.50 -13.68
CA ALA A 43 7.59 -0.40 -14.10
C ALA A 43 7.01 -1.20 -12.93
N LYS A 44 7.81 -1.43 -11.87
CA LYS A 44 7.37 -2.14 -10.66
C LYS A 44 6.72 -1.21 -9.64
N LEU A 45 7.35 -0.07 -9.43
CA LEU A 45 6.93 0.97 -8.50
C LEU A 45 7.02 2.29 -9.24
N GLY A 46 5.90 2.75 -9.80
CA GLY A 46 5.86 4.04 -10.46
C GLY A 46 6.10 5.17 -9.46
N THR A 47 7.16 5.95 -9.66
CA THR A 47 7.57 7.00 -8.71
C THR A 47 6.45 8.02 -8.48
N LYS A 48 5.70 8.36 -9.52
CA LYS A 48 4.59 9.31 -9.42
C LYS A 48 3.39 8.79 -8.63
N VAL A 49 2.98 7.54 -8.85
CA VAL A 49 1.71 7.02 -8.29
C VAL A 49 1.89 6.47 -6.87
N LEU A 50 2.94 5.69 -6.62
CA LEU A 50 3.10 4.99 -5.34
C LEU A 50 3.89 5.80 -4.29
N LEU A 51 4.89 6.60 -4.68
CA LEU A 51 5.70 7.33 -3.71
C LEU A 51 5.09 8.68 -3.31
N TRP A 52 4.38 9.34 -4.22
CA TRP A 52 3.81 10.67 -3.96
C TRP A 52 2.36 10.59 -3.48
N ILE A 53 1.46 10.02 -4.29
CA ILE A 53 0.01 10.01 -3.99
C ILE A 53 -0.25 9.23 -2.70
N THR A 54 0.26 8.00 -2.59
CA THR A 54 0.06 7.16 -1.40
C THR A 54 0.65 7.81 -0.14
N ARG A 55 1.84 8.42 -0.24
CA ARG A 55 2.48 9.13 0.88
C ARG A 55 1.64 10.30 1.36
N MET A 56 1.20 11.18 0.46
CA MET A 56 0.33 12.31 0.81
C MET A 56 -0.98 11.84 1.45
N SER A 57 -1.64 10.81 0.89
CA SER A 57 -2.89 10.27 1.41
C SER A 57 -2.72 9.67 2.82
N VAL A 58 -1.62 8.95 3.08
CA VAL A 58 -1.34 8.37 4.39
C VAL A 58 -1.07 9.45 5.44
N LEU A 59 -0.31 10.49 5.09
CA LEU A 59 0.00 11.60 6.00
C LEU A 59 -1.27 12.39 6.36
N ARG A 60 -2.07 12.77 5.37
CA ARG A 60 -3.34 13.48 5.58
C ARG A 60 -4.34 12.66 6.40
N ARG A 61 -4.46 11.37 6.12
CA ARG A 61 -5.33 10.47 6.90
C ARG A 61 -4.85 10.31 8.35
N SER A 62 -3.55 10.38 8.59
CA SER A 62 -2.99 10.35 9.95
C SER A 62 -3.34 11.62 10.72
N LEU A 63 -3.26 12.79 10.07
CA LEU A 63 -3.66 14.07 10.68
C LEU A 63 -5.17 14.11 10.98
N SER A 64 -6.02 13.58 10.10
CA SER A 64 -7.46 13.44 10.38
C SER A 64 -7.73 12.62 11.65
N LYS A 65 -7.04 11.47 11.77
CA LYS A 65 -7.15 10.61 12.96
C LYS A 65 -6.66 11.30 14.23
N PHE A 66 -5.63 12.12 14.14
CA PHE A 66 -5.13 12.87 15.30
C PHE A 66 -6.08 13.98 15.72
N ARG A 67 -6.79 14.60 14.76
CA ARG A 67 -7.87 15.55 15.04
C ARG A 67 -9.07 14.87 15.71
N GLU A 68 -9.50 13.71 15.21
CA GLU A 68 -10.56 12.90 15.83
C GLU A 68 -10.21 12.48 17.26
N ALA A 69 -8.94 12.19 17.51
CA ALA A 69 -8.43 11.86 18.84
C ALA A 69 -8.14 13.09 19.73
N ASN A 70 -8.41 14.32 19.25
CA ASN A 70 -8.12 15.60 19.90
C ASN A 70 -6.68 15.73 20.43
N LYS A 71 -5.71 15.11 19.74
CA LYS A 71 -4.28 15.19 20.11
C LYS A 71 -3.58 16.42 19.53
N ILE A 72 -4.23 17.10 18.59
CA ILE A 72 -3.66 18.20 17.82
C ILE A 72 -4.72 19.31 17.76
N ASP A 73 -4.31 20.54 18.07
CA ASP A 73 -5.12 21.75 17.93
C ASP A 73 -5.30 22.13 16.44
N GLU A 74 -6.35 22.88 16.11
CA GLU A 74 -6.60 23.40 14.77
C GLU A 74 -5.39 24.13 14.16
N HIS A 75 -4.70 24.95 14.96
CA HIS A 75 -3.54 25.72 14.48
C HIS A 75 -2.36 24.81 14.13
N VAL A 76 -2.07 23.84 14.99
CA VAL A 76 -0.99 22.86 14.77
C VAL A 76 -1.31 21.97 13.57
N TYR A 77 -2.59 21.61 13.37
CA TYR A 77 -3.04 20.88 12.19
C TYR A 77 -2.76 21.65 10.90
N HIS A 78 -3.04 22.95 10.87
CA HIS A 78 -2.84 23.78 9.67
C HIS A 78 -1.37 23.81 9.24
N ASP A 79 -0.46 24.04 10.19
CA ASP A 79 0.98 24.08 9.94
C ASP A 79 1.51 22.71 9.47
N MET A 80 1.08 21.63 10.13
CA MET A 80 1.47 20.27 9.75
C MET A 80 0.91 19.87 8.38
N TYR A 81 -0.28 20.33 8.01
CA TYR A 81 -0.87 20.08 6.71
C TYR A 81 -0.06 20.74 5.58
N ILE A 82 0.40 21.98 5.79
CA ILE A 82 1.27 22.68 4.84
C ILE A 82 2.64 21.99 4.75
N LYS A 83 3.26 21.66 5.88
CA LYS A 83 4.55 20.92 5.92
C LYS A 83 4.45 19.56 5.22
N ALA A 84 3.34 18.83 5.40
CA ALA A 84 3.08 17.58 4.71
C ALA A 84 2.89 17.75 3.20
N LYS A 85 2.28 18.85 2.76
CA LYS A 85 2.17 19.22 1.34
C LYS A 85 3.54 19.52 0.73
N CYS A 86 4.43 20.15 1.48
CA CYS A 86 5.80 20.49 1.08
C CYS A 86 6.80 19.31 1.17
N ASN A 87 6.31 18.07 1.34
CA ASN A 87 7.14 16.85 1.39
C ASN A 87 8.22 16.87 2.49
N VAL A 88 7.98 17.60 3.58
CA VAL A 88 8.89 17.62 4.75
C VAL A 88 8.90 16.24 5.42
N PHE A 89 7.76 15.54 5.41
CA PHE A 89 7.63 14.22 6.02
C PHE A 89 7.83 13.10 5.01
N LYS A 90 8.90 12.32 5.20
CA LYS A 90 9.15 11.11 4.39
C LYS A 90 8.30 9.92 4.85
N ASN A 91 8.04 9.75 6.14
CA ASN A 91 7.30 8.60 6.66
C ASN A 91 6.29 9.05 7.72
N LYS A 92 5.21 8.26 7.90
CA LYS A 92 4.21 8.52 8.95
C LYS A 92 4.86 8.64 10.34
N CYS A 93 5.85 7.82 10.67
CA CYS A 93 6.53 7.88 11.97
C CYS A 93 7.18 9.23 12.23
N VAL A 94 7.79 9.85 11.20
CA VAL A 94 8.44 11.16 11.34
C VAL A 94 7.40 12.24 11.70
N LEU A 95 6.23 12.20 11.07
CA LEU A 95 5.11 13.08 11.41
C LEU A 95 4.62 12.86 12.85
N GLN A 96 4.58 11.61 13.33
CA GLN A 96 4.15 11.31 14.69
C GLN A 96 5.14 11.74 15.77
N VAL A 97 6.44 11.67 15.48
CA VAL A 97 7.49 12.11 16.42
C VAL A 97 7.42 13.63 16.55
N GLN A 98 7.40 14.35 15.44
CA GLN A 98 7.33 15.82 15.42
C GLN A 98 6.01 16.34 16.01
N GLY A 99 4.89 15.63 15.77
CA GLY A 99 3.61 16.00 16.37
C GLY A 99 3.53 15.87 17.89
N ARG A 100 4.42 15.09 18.51
CA ARG A 100 4.55 15.04 19.98
C ARG A 100 5.45 16.16 20.52
N GLU A 101 6.39 16.64 19.71
CA GLU A 101 7.30 17.74 20.09
C GLU A 101 6.57 19.09 19.99
N ASP A 102 5.72 19.28 18.98
CA ASP A 102 4.99 20.53 18.72
C ASP A 102 3.74 20.73 19.63
N THR A 103 3.40 19.77 20.49
CA THR A 103 2.24 19.81 21.42
C THR A 103 2.64 20.02 22.89
N LEU A 104 3.94 20.24 23.15
CA LEU A 104 4.51 20.61 24.46
C LEU A 104 4.73 22.12 24.58
#